data_AF-A7XE03-F1
#
_entry.id   AF-A7XE03-F1
#
_cell.length_a   1.000
_cell.length_b   1.000
_cell.length_c   1.000
_cell.angle_alpha   90.00
_cell.angle_beta   90.00
_cell.angle_gamma   90.00
#
_symmetry.space_group_name_H-M   'P 1'
#
loop_
_entity.id
_entity.type
_entity.pdbx_description
1 polymer ?
#
loop_
_entity_poly.entity_id
_entity_poly.type
_entity_poly.pdbx_seq_one_letter_code
_entity_poly.pdbx_strand_id
1 'polypeptide(L)'
;LESIDDLKSGPWLSLKGHIRAVEFCSVESLKYSTLRGSGESCCSLILKFIDPSSTVSGEVFRLTLSELNNFPDFLVERTRYEASILRNWSGRDKCLVWWRDGSGQSGNWWEGRILSSKDKSNEFPGSPWERFSVHYKSDLTNKHLHSPWELHDLDSPWEPPHIENEIRDELLSSFGYLTHSVRNQVTF
;
A
#
# COMPACT_ATOMS: atom_id res chain seq x y z
N LEU A 1 7.88 5.02 -28.89
CA LEU A 1 8.14 3.56 -28.96
C LEU A 1 8.79 3.18 -27.64
N GLU A 2 8.00 3.06 -26.57
CA GLU A 2 8.44 2.39 -25.35
C GLU A 2 8.16 0.92 -25.57
N SER A 3 9.21 0.09 -25.55
CA SER A 3 9.13 -1.32 -25.90
C SER A 3 8.32 -2.08 -24.86
N ILE A 4 7.54 -3.03 -25.34
CA ILE A 4 6.73 -3.99 -24.58
C ILE A 4 7.61 -4.98 -23.76
N ASP A 5 8.93 -4.81 -23.78
CA ASP A 5 9.90 -5.69 -23.11
C ASP A 5 10.21 -5.31 -21.65
N ASP A 6 9.86 -4.11 -21.18
CA ASP A 6 10.08 -3.71 -19.77
C ASP A 6 9.07 -4.35 -18.79
N LEU A 7 8.08 -5.09 -19.29
CA LEU A 7 7.04 -5.71 -18.46
C LEU A 7 7.45 -7.08 -17.86
N LYS A 8 8.62 -7.64 -18.22
CA LYS A 8 8.96 -9.03 -17.89
C LYS A 8 9.94 -9.23 -16.74
N SER A 9 10.55 -8.17 -16.23
CA SER A 9 11.51 -8.30 -15.14
C SER A 9 11.12 -7.37 -14.01
N GLY A 10 10.43 -7.90 -13.01
CA GLY A 10 10.22 -7.18 -11.76
C GLY A 10 11.58 -6.74 -11.19
N PRO A 11 11.60 -5.71 -10.33
CA PRO A 11 12.86 -5.12 -9.83
C PRO A 11 13.79 -6.14 -9.15
N TRP A 12 13.24 -7.23 -8.61
CA TRP A 12 13.98 -8.36 -8.05
C TRP A 12 14.84 -9.15 -9.05
N LEU A 13 14.63 -8.98 -10.36
CA LEU A 13 15.43 -9.63 -11.40
C LEU A 13 16.61 -8.77 -11.87
N SER A 14 16.53 -7.44 -11.70
CA SER A 14 17.58 -6.50 -12.11
C SER A 14 18.53 -6.15 -10.97
N LEU A 15 18.09 -6.27 -9.72
CA LEU A 15 18.90 -5.98 -8.54
C LEU A 15 19.87 -7.13 -8.25
N LYS A 16 21.17 -6.82 -8.18
CA LYS A 16 22.24 -7.80 -7.94
C LYS A 16 22.39 -8.23 -6.48
N GLY A 17 21.57 -7.67 -5.57
CA GLY A 17 21.60 -7.94 -4.14
C GLY A 17 20.46 -8.83 -3.66
N HIS A 18 20.53 -9.27 -2.41
CA HIS A 18 19.46 -10.02 -1.77
C HIS A 18 18.43 -9.05 -1.18
N ILE A 19 17.21 -9.07 -1.73
CA ILE A 19 16.07 -8.33 -1.19
C ILE A 19 15.47 -9.13 -0.03
N ARG A 20 15.33 -8.49 1.13
CA ARG A 20 14.71 -9.10 2.31
C ARG A 20 13.19 -9.14 2.18
N ALA A 21 12.53 -9.84 3.10
CA ALA A 21 11.07 -9.88 3.16
C ALA A 21 10.42 -8.50 3.38
N VAL A 22 11.16 -7.57 3.98
CA VAL A 22 10.74 -6.18 4.20
C VAL A 22 11.92 -5.27 3.85
N GLU A 23 11.66 -4.27 3.02
CA GLU A 23 12.61 -3.23 2.69
C GLU A 23 11.99 -1.85 2.87
N PHE A 24 12.73 -0.94 3.51
CA PHE A 24 12.33 0.46 3.61
C PHE A 24 12.84 1.24 2.42
N CYS A 25 11.93 1.98 1.78
CA CYS A 25 12.24 2.78 0.61
C CYS A 25 11.80 4.24 0.80
N SER A 26 12.51 5.17 0.17
CA SER A 26 12.02 6.53 -0.11
C SER A 26 11.35 6.58 -1.48
N VAL A 27 10.34 7.45 -1.60
CA VAL A 27 9.72 7.78 -2.89
C VAL A 27 10.53 8.88 -3.55
N GLU A 28 11.21 8.56 -4.64
CA GLU A 28 12.01 9.54 -5.41
C GLU A 28 11.17 10.23 -6.48
N SER A 29 10.18 9.52 -7.03
CA SER A 29 9.25 10.06 -8.02
C SER A 29 7.93 9.31 -8.00
N LEU A 30 6.85 10.03 -8.22
CA LEU A 30 5.51 9.50 -8.39
C LEU A 30 4.85 10.17 -9.60
N LYS A 31 4.30 9.37 -10.51
CA LYS A 31 3.62 9.86 -11.72
C LYS A 31 2.36 9.06 -11.98
N TYR A 32 1.23 9.75 -12.07
CA TYR A 32 -0.02 9.17 -12.56
C TYR A 32 -0.12 9.33 -14.07
N SER A 33 -0.60 8.29 -14.75
CA SER A 33 -0.87 8.30 -16.19
C SER A 33 -2.07 7.41 -16.52
N THR A 34 -2.66 7.63 -17.69
CA THR A 34 -3.68 6.72 -18.22
C THR A 34 -3.03 5.65 -19.10
N LEU A 35 -3.43 4.39 -18.93
CA LEU A 35 -3.04 3.31 -19.81
C LEU A 35 -3.68 3.55 -21.19
N ARG A 36 -2.84 3.55 -22.23
CA ARG A 36 -3.30 3.80 -23.60
C ARG A 36 -4.28 2.71 -24.02
N GLY A 37 -5.51 3.12 -24.34
CA GLY A 37 -6.54 2.25 -24.90
C GLY A 37 -7.57 1.73 -23.90
N SER A 38 -7.24 1.57 -22.61
CA SER A 38 -8.21 1.15 -21.59
C SER A 38 -8.85 2.31 -20.83
N GLY A 39 -8.17 3.46 -20.74
CA GLY A 39 -8.62 4.60 -19.92
C GLY A 39 -8.38 4.40 -18.42
N GLU A 40 -7.80 3.28 -18.01
CA GLU A 40 -7.47 2.99 -16.61
C GLU A 40 -6.30 3.86 -16.13
N SER A 41 -6.35 4.26 -14.87
CA SER A 41 -5.26 5.00 -14.23
C SER A 41 -4.16 4.03 -13.79
N CYS A 42 -2.91 4.39 -14.04
CA CYS A 42 -1.74 3.69 -13.51
C CYS A 42 -0.82 4.67 -12.78
N CYS A 43 -0.10 4.17 -11.78
CA CYS A 43 0.85 4.90 -10.99
C CYS A 43 2.25 4.35 -11.22
N SER A 44 3.14 5.19 -11.75
CA SER A 44 4.56 4.90 -11.90
C SER A 44 5.34 5.50 -10.73
N LEU A 45 6.04 4.65 -10.00
CA LEU A 45 6.85 4.98 -8.83
C LEU A 45 8.33 4.74 -9.16
N ILE A 46 9.19 5.63 -8.68
CA ILE A 46 10.63 5.36 -8.53
C ILE A 46 10.91 5.34 -7.03
N LEU A 47 11.40 4.21 -6.56
CA LEU A 47 11.68 3.95 -5.16
C LEU A 47 13.17 3.70 -4.97
N LYS A 48 13.73 4.18 -3.86
CA LYS A 48 15.12 3.95 -3.48
C LYS A 48 15.18 3.24 -2.14
N PHE A 49 15.97 2.18 -2.03
CA PHE A 49 16.19 1.51 -0.76
C PHE A 49 17.01 2.41 0.18
N ILE A 50 16.56 2.55 1.43
CA ILE A 50 17.16 3.50 2.38
C ILE A 50 17.72 2.85 3.65
N ASP A 51 17.50 1.55 3.87
CA ASP A 51 18.01 0.87 5.06
C ASP A 51 19.50 0.52 4.89
N PRO A 52 20.42 1.13 5.66
CA PRO A 52 21.86 0.89 5.53
C PRO A 52 22.29 -0.56 5.84
N SER A 53 21.45 -1.32 6.53
CA SER A 53 21.70 -2.74 6.80
C SER A 53 21.33 -3.67 5.64
N SER A 54 20.65 -3.15 4.62
CA SER A 54 20.25 -3.91 3.44
C SER A 54 21.35 -3.98 2.39
N THR A 55 21.49 -5.13 1.74
CA THR A 55 22.48 -5.32 0.65
C THR A 55 22.17 -4.51 -0.60
N VAL A 56 20.92 -4.04 -0.72
CA VAL A 56 20.45 -3.20 -1.83
C VAL A 56 20.32 -1.73 -1.42
N SER A 57 20.85 -1.32 -0.26
CA SER A 57 20.79 0.07 0.20
C SER A 57 21.34 1.03 -0.85
N GLY A 58 20.59 2.08 -1.16
CA GLY A 58 20.95 3.09 -2.15
C GLY A 58 20.54 2.73 -3.59
N GLU A 59 20.22 1.47 -3.88
CA GLU A 59 19.73 1.05 -5.19
C GLU A 59 18.33 1.63 -5.46
N VAL A 60 18.05 1.89 -6.73
CA VAL A 60 16.81 2.50 -7.19
C VAL A 60 16.09 1.55 -8.13
N PHE A 61 14.78 1.46 -7.99
CA PHE A 61 13.96 0.67 -8.89
C PHE A 61 12.67 1.38 -9.27
N ARG A 62 12.09 0.95 -10.40
CA ARG A 62 10.83 1.46 -10.93
C ARG A 62 9.75 0.42 -10.75
N LEU A 63 8.58 0.88 -10.34
CA LEU A 63 7.37 0.06 -10.23
C LEU A 63 6.22 0.79 -10.93
N THR A 64 5.49 0.09 -11.79
CA THR A 64 4.25 0.62 -12.37
C THR A 64 3.10 -0.23 -11.87
N LEU A 65 2.20 0.41 -11.11
CA LEU A 65 1.01 -0.20 -10.55
C LEU A 65 -0.20 0.19 -11.39
N SER A 66 -0.90 -0.79 -11.96
CA SER A 66 -2.29 -0.62 -12.40
C SER A 66 -3.21 -0.61 -11.18
N GLU A 67 -4.51 -0.45 -11.38
CA GLU A 67 -5.48 -0.64 -10.29
C GLU A 67 -5.38 -2.07 -9.70
N LEU A 68 -4.78 -2.18 -8.51
CA LEU A 68 -4.65 -3.43 -7.76
C LEU A 68 -5.91 -3.62 -6.92
N ASN A 69 -6.98 -4.12 -7.54
CA ASN A 69 -8.27 -4.21 -6.88
C ASN A 69 -8.43 -5.50 -6.03
N ASN A 70 -7.54 -6.50 -6.20
CA ASN A 70 -7.66 -7.84 -5.58
C ASN A 70 -6.33 -8.43 -5.06
N PHE A 71 -5.34 -7.59 -4.74
CA PHE A 71 -4.05 -8.05 -4.22
C PHE A 71 -3.82 -7.49 -2.82
N PRO A 72 -3.24 -8.27 -1.89
CA PRO A 72 -2.82 -7.73 -0.60
C PRO A 72 -1.82 -6.60 -0.78
N ASP A 73 -1.90 -5.59 0.09
CA ASP A 73 -1.02 -4.43 0.03
C ASP A 73 0.43 -4.82 0.32
N PHE A 74 1.29 -4.77 -0.70
CA PHE A 74 2.73 -5.04 -0.59
C PHE A 74 3.60 -3.78 -0.50
N LEU A 75 3.03 -2.63 -0.87
CA LEU A 75 3.65 -1.34 -0.65
C LEU A 75 2.86 -0.63 0.45
N VAL A 76 3.45 -0.54 1.63
CA VAL A 76 2.79 -0.04 2.84
C VAL A 76 3.50 1.21 3.31
N GLU A 77 2.73 2.22 3.73
CA GLU A 77 3.31 3.40 4.37
C GLU A 77 4.12 2.99 5.60
N ARG A 78 5.32 3.54 5.77
CA ARG A 78 6.22 3.16 6.85
C ARG A 78 5.57 3.30 8.23
N THR A 79 4.87 4.40 8.48
CA THR A 79 4.21 4.64 9.78
C THR A 79 3.13 3.60 10.06
N ARG A 80 2.33 3.23 9.04
CA ARG A 80 1.33 2.17 9.10
C ARG A 80 1.97 0.82 9.39
N TYR A 81 3.05 0.49 8.67
CA TYR A 81 3.80 -0.74 8.89
C TYR A 81 4.31 -0.80 10.34
N GLU A 82 5.06 0.20 10.79
CA GLU A 82 5.64 0.25 12.13
C GLU A 82 4.57 0.17 13.24
N ALA A 83 3.47 0.92 13.11
CA ALA A 83 2.35 0.87 14.04
C ALA A 83 1.70 -0.53 14.08
N SER A 84 1.53 -1.17 12.93
CA SER A 84 0.94 -2.51 12.83
C SER A 84 1.82 -3.60 13.44
N ILE A 85 3.14 -3.47 13.34
CA ILE A 85 4.10 -4.37 13.99
C ILE A 85 4.12 -4.13 15.50
N LEU A 86 4.15 -2.86 15.92
CA LEU A 86 4.14 -2.47 17.34
C LEU A 86 2.86 -2.94 18.05
N ARG A 87 1.72 -2.97 17.34
CA ARG A 87 0.44 -3.49 17.86
C ARG A 87 0.53 -4.94 18.34
N ASN A 88 1.51 -5.71 17.86
CA ASN A 88 1.86 -7.05 18.33
C ASN A 88 0.64 -7.98 18.50
N TRP A 89 -0.09 -8.18 17.40
CA TRP A 89 -1.29 -9.01 17.34
C TRP A 89 -1.06 -10.44 17.85
N SER A 90 -2.04 -10.97 18.59
CA SER A 90 -1.97 -12.28 19.23
C SER A 90 -3.16 -13.18 18.91
N GLY A 91 -3.01 -14.48 19.16
CA GLY A 91 -4.11 -15.43 19.00
C GLY A 91 -5.28 -15.07 19.91
N ARG A 92 -6.50 -15.11 19.35
CA ARG A 92 -7.79 -14.72 19.94
C ARG A 92 -8.10 -13.22 19.94
N ASP A 93 -7.19 -12.36 19.51
CA ASP A 93 -7.47 -10.94 19.32
C ASP A 93 -8.62 -10.77 18.32
N LYS A 94 -9.47 -9.76 18.58
CA LYS A 94 -10.50 -9.33 17.63
C LYS A 94 -9.87 -8.30 16.70
N CYS A 95 -10.22 -8.36 15.42
CA CYS A 95 -9.74 -7.43 14.42
C CYS A 95 -10.87 -7.04 13.46
N LEU A 96 -10.72 -5.89 12.82
CA LEU A 96 -11.49 -5.49 11.66
C LEU A 96 -10.61 -5.54 10.42
N VAL A 97 -11.19 -5.96 9.30
CA VAL A 97 -10.54 -5.93 7.98
C VAL A 97 -11.49 -5.25 6.98
N TRP A 98 -10.98 -4.32 6.19
CA TRP A 98 -11.76 -3.65 5.16
C TRP A 98 -11.72 -4.44 3.86
N TRP A 99 -12.89 -4.80 3.34
CA TRP A 99 -13.01 -5.43 2.02
C TRP A 99 -13.83 -4.56 1.09
N ARG A 100 -13.35 -4.38 -0.14
CA ARG A 100 -14.19 -3.82 -1.21
C ARG A 100 -15.28 -4.81 -1.57
N ASP A 101 -16.46 -4.30 -1.90
CA ASP A 101 -17.50 -5.11 -2.49
C ASP A 101 -17.21 -5.38 -3.98
N GLY A 102 -17.88 -6.38 -4.55
CA GLY A 102 -17.73 -6.73 -5.96
C GLY A 102 -18.18 -5.63 -6.94
N SER A 103 -18.75 -4.52 -6.46
CA SER A 103 -19.17 -3.38 -7.29
C SER A 103 -18.05 -2.36 -7.50
N GLY A 104 -16.94 -2.47 -6.74
CA GLY A 104 -15.75 -1.63 -6.87
C GLY A 104 -15.91 -0.19 -6.36
N GLN A 105 -17.11 0.22 -5.95
CA GLN A 105 -17.43 1.58 -5.52
C GLN A 105 -17.57 1.73 -4.00
N SER A 106 -17.69 0.62 -3.27
CA SER A 106 -17.86 0.63 -1.83
C SER A 106 -17.14 -0.55 -1.18
N GLY A 107 -17.02 -0.51 0.14
CA GLY A 107 -16.46 -1.58 0.95
C GLY A 107 -17.14 -1.65 2.30
N ASN A 108 -16.86 -2.73 3.03
CA ASN A 108 -17.41 -2.94 4.36
C ASN A 108 -16.30 -3.40 5.30
N TRP A 109 -16.46 -3.10 6.60
CA TRP A 109 -15.64 -3.66 7.66
C TRP A 109 -16.13 -5.07 8.03
N TRP A 110 -15.21 -6.02 8.09
CA TRP A 110 -15.47 -7.40 8.45
C TRP A 110 -14.86 -7.70 9.81
N GLU A 111 -15.72 -8.08 10.76
CA GLU A 111 -15.30 -8.54 12.09
C GLU A 111 -14.63 -9.91 11.98
N GLY A 112 -13.38 -9.98 12.43
CA GLY A 112 -12.58 -11.18 12.45
C GLY A 112 -12.01 -11.49 13.83
N ARG A 113 -11.55 -12.74 13.97
CA ARG A 113 -10.76 -13.19 15.11
C ARG A 113 -9.49 -13.88 14.66
N ILE A 114 -8.35 -13.49 15.21
CA ILE A 114 -7.06 -14.12 14.92
C ILE A 114 -7.04 -15.51 15.55
N LEU A 115 -6.75 -16.52 14.74
CA LEU A 115 -6.60 -17.91 15.17
C LEU A 115 -5.16 -18.22 15.54
N SER A 116 -4.22 -17.80 14.69
CA SER A 116 -2.80 -18.07 14.85
C SER A 116 -1.94 -17.10 14.05
N SER A 117 -0.65 -17.08 14.39
CA SER A 117 0.41 -16.34 13.72
C SER A 117 1.49 -17.35 13.32
N LYS A 118 1.81 -17.43 12.02
CA LYS A 118 2.85 -18.33 11.50
C LYS A 118 3.45 -17.78 10.21
N ASP A 119 4.69 -18.17 9.92
CA ASP A 119 5.34 -17.81 8.66
C ASP A 119 4.58 -18.41 7.49
N LYS A 120 4.32 -17.61 6.45
CA LYS A 120 3.63 -18.10 5.24
C LYS A 120 4.49 -19.11 4.48
N SER A 121 5.81 -18.86 4.41
CA SER A 121 6.77 -19.69 3.70
C SER A 121 8.06 -19.83 4.50
N ASN A 122 8.68 -21.01 4.44
CA ASN A 122 9.99 -21.28 5.04
C ASN A 122 11.13 -20.55 4.32
N GLU A 123 10.89 -20.05 3.11
CA GLU A 123 11.87 -19.26 2.34
C GLU A 123 12.09 -17.85 2.94
N PHE A 124 11.10 -17.35 3.67
CA PHE A 124 11.14 -16.02 4.30
C PHE A 124 10.79 -16.12 5.78
N PRO A 125 11.67 -16.77 6.58
CA PRO A 125 11.43 -16.93 8.00
C PRO A 125 11.35 -15.56 8.66
N GLY A 126 10.38 -15.37 9.56
CA GLY A 126 10.19 -14.08 10.22
C GLY A 126 9.33 -13.08 9.42
N SER A 127 8.97 -13.35 8.16
CA SER A 127 8.21 -12.41 7.32
C SER A 127 6.83 -12.08 7.90
N PRO A 128 6.45 -10.79 8.00
CA PRO A 128 5.11 -10.39 8.44
C PRO A 128 4.03 -10.62 7.38
N TRP A 129 4.43 -10.92 6.14
CA TRP A 129 3.53 -11.12 5.00
C TRP A 129 2.54 -12.27 5.25
N GLU A 130 1.24 -11.96 5.28
CA GLU A 130 0.14 -12.91 5.38
C GLU A 130 0.30 -13.94 6.51
N ARG A 131 0.90 -13.49 7.63
CA ARG A 131 1.27 -14.33 8.77
C ARG A 131 0.07 -14.70 9.67
N PHE A 132 -0.96 -13.87 9.72
CA PHE A 132 -2.10 -14.08 10.61
C PHE A 132 -3.21 -14.84 9.91
N SER A 133 -3.65 -15.94 10.51
CA SER A 133 -4.86 -16.64 10.08
C SER A 133 -6.06 -16.08 10.84
N VAL A 134 -7.02 -15.52 10.10
CA VAL A 134 -8.21 -14.87 10.65
C VAL A 134 -9.46 -15.66 10.27
N HIS A 135 -10.39 -15.71 11.21
CA HIS A 135 -11.73 -16.23 11.02
C HIS A 135 -12.74 -15.08 11.02
N TYR A 136 -13.51 -14.92 9.94
CA TYR A 136 -14.56 -13.90 9.90
C TYR A 136 -15.84 -14.39 10.55
N LYS A 137 -16.54 -13.49 11.24
CA LYS A 137 -17.85 -13.76 11.86
C LYS A 137 -18.91 -14.17 10.82
N SER A 138 -18.84 -13.59 9.63
CA SER A 138 -19.74 -13.85 8.49
C SER A 138 -19.33 -15.06 7.63
N ASP A 139 -18.10 -15.54 7.75
CA ASP A 139 -17.59 -16.72 7.04
C ASP A 139 -16.86 -17.62 8.02
N LEU A 140 -17.64 -18.46 8.70
CA LEU A 140 -17.12 -19.41 9.68
C LEU A 140 -16.49 -20.67 9.04
N THR A 141 -16.47 -20.78 7.72
CA THR A 141 -15.95 -21.96 7.02
C THR A 141 -14.51 -21.78 6.54
N ASN A 142 -14.14 -20.57 6.12
CA ASN A 142 -12.81 -20.32 5.56
C ASN A 142 -11.89 -19.58 6.53
N LYS A 143 -10.59 -19.82 6.33
CA LYS A 143 -9.52 -19.09 7.01
C LYS A 143 -8.88 -18.16 6.00
N HIS A 144 -8.73 -16.90 6.38
CA HIS A 144 -8.14 -15.87 5.54
C HIS A 144 -6.79 -15.47 6.11
N LEU A 145 -5.77 -15.31 5.27
CA LEU A 145 -4.43 -14.91 5.69
C LEU A 145 -4.30 -13.40 5.54
N HIS A 146 -3.72 -12.77 6.57
CA HIS A 146 -3.55 -11.33 6.62
C HIS A 146 -2.18 -10.93 7.14
N SER A 147 -1.69 -9.83 6.59
CA SER A 147 -0.53 -9.11 7.10
C SER A 147 -0.97 -8.15 8.21
N PRO A 148 -0.09 -7.82 9.18
CA PRO A 148 -0.46 -6.97 10.31
C PRO A 148 -1.08 -5.61 9.93
N TRP A 149 -0.64 -5.01 8.82
CA TRP A 149 -1.13 -3.70 8.35
C TRP A 149 -2.52 -3.73 7.72
N GLU A 150 -3.10 -4.91 7.47
CA GLU A 150 -4.47 -5.07 7.00
C GLU A 150 -5.47 -5.18 8.17
N LEU A 151 -4.96 -5.40 9.39
CA LEU A 151 -5.76 -5.57 10.59
C LEU A 151 -5.97 -4.23 11.30
N HIS A 152 -7.19 -3.99 11.77
CA HIS A 152 -7.57 -2.81 12.53
C HIS A 152 -8.11 -3.18 13.90
N ASP A 153 -7.75 -2.37 14.90
CA ASP A 153 -8.30 -2.47 16.24
C ASP A 153 -9.73 -1.89 16.27
N LEU A 154 -10.58 -2.47 17.12
CA LEU A 154 -11.93 -1.98 17.39
C LEU A 154 -11.89 -0.79 18.34
N ASP A 155 -10.95 -0.80 19.29
CA ASP A 155 -10.93 0.13 20.42
C ASP A 155 -9.98 1.32 20.19
N SER A 156 -9.02 1.17 19.28
CA SER A 156 -8.01 2.19 18.97
C SER A 156 -7.69 2.18 17.48
N PRO A 157 -8.55 2.79 16.62
CA PRO A 157 -8.26 2.89 15.20
C PRO A 157 -6.96 3.66 14.99
N TRP A 158 -6.12 3.16 14.09
CA TRP A 158 -4.94 3.90 13.65
C TRP A 158 -5.37 5.11 12.83
N GLU A 159 -4.92 6.28 13.23
CA GLU A 159 -5.12 7.51 12.47
C GLU A 159 -3.98 7.68 11.47
N PRO A 160 -4.26 7.71 10.15
CA PRO A 160 -3.24 7.98 9.17
C PRO A 160 -2.66 9.39 9.36
N PRO A 161 -1.36 9.58 9.10
CA PRO A 161 -0.81 10.91 8.98
C PRO A 161 -1.58 11.63 7.86
N HIS A 162 -2.11 12.80 8.20
CA HIS A 162 -2.88 13.64 7.30
C HIS A 162 -2.29 15.04 7.32
N ILE A 163 -2.43 15.73 6.19
CA ILE A 163 -2.14 17.17 6.13
C ILE A 163 -3.16 17.85 7.05
N GLU A 164 -2.69 18.74 7.93
CA GLU A 164 -3.56 19.55 8.79
C GLU A 164 -4.63 20.24 7.94
N ASN A 165 -5.88 20.24 8.42
CA ASN A 165 -7.02 20.71 7.62
C ASN A 165 -6.83 22.17 7.20
N GLU A 166 -6.24 23.00 8.06
CA GLU A 166 -5.93 24.39 7.82
C GLU A 166 -4.97 24.54 6.62
N ILE A 167 -3.88 23.76 6.61
CA ILE A 167 -2.88 23.76 5.52
C ILE A 167 -3.53 23.28 4.23
N ARG A 168 -4.33 22.21 4.31
CA ARG A 168 -5.05 21.67 3.15
C ARG A 168 -5.98 22.73 2.55
N ASP A 169 -6.76 23.41 3.38
CA ASP A 169 -7.74 24.40 2.95
C ASP A 169 -7.05 25.65 2.36
N GLU A 170 -5.92 26.07 2.92
CA GLU A 170 -5.08 27.13 2.36
C GLU A 170 -4.51 26.75 0.98
N LEU A 171 -4.01 25.52 0.83
CA LEU A 171 -3.54 25.00 -0.45
C LEU A 171 -4.66 24.97 -1.49
N LEU A 172 -5.83 24.44 -1.13
CA LEU A 172 -6.99 24.36 -2.01
C LEU A 172 -7.47 25.75 -2.43
N SER A 173 -7.51 26.70 -1.49
CA SER A 173 -7.84 28.11 -1.79
C SER A 173 -6.83 28.72 -2.77
N SER A 174 -5.54 28.53 -2.53
CA SER A 174 -4.46 28.99 -3.42
C SER A 174 -4.58 28.40 -4.83
N PHE A 175 -4.85 27.10 -4.96
CA PHE A 175 -5.12 26.49 -6.27
C PHE A 175 -6.38 27.06 -6.92
N GLY A 176 -7.43 27.32 -6.15
CA GLY A 176 -8.64 28.01 -6.61
C GLY A 176 -8.36 29.39 -7.20
N TYR A 177 -7.54 30.21 -6.51
CA TYR A 177 -7.12 31.52 -7.02
C TYR A 177 -6.31 31.42 -8.31
N LEU A 178 -5.34 30.51 -8.37
CA LEU A 178 -4.51 30.31 -9.56
C LEU A 178 -5.35 29.87 -10.77
N THR A 179 -6.25 28.91 -10.58
CA THR A 179 -7.13 28.42 -11.66
C THR A 179 -8.11 29.49 -12.14
N HIS A 180 -8.62 30.34 -11.23
CA HIS A 180 -9.47 31.47 -11.59
C HIS A 180 -8.69 32.58 -12.33
N SER A 181 -7.48 32.90 -11.87
CA SER A 181 -6.61 33.90 -12.51
C SER A 181 -6.23 33.50 -13.94
N VAL A 182 -5.88 32.23 -14.17
CA VAL A 182 -5.56 31.70 -15.50
C VAL A 182 -6.79 31.74 -16.41
N ARG A 183 -8.00 31.44 -15.91
CA ARG A 183 -9.24 31.55 -16.70
C ARG A 183 -9.57 32.99 -17.12
N ASN A 184 -9.29 33.97 -16.26
CA ASN A 184 -9.53 35.38 -16.55
C ASN A 184 -8.49 36.02 -17.48
N GLN A 185 -7.37 35.34 -17.76
CA GLN A 185 -6.35 35.79 -18.73
C GLN A 185 -6.57 35.25 -20.15
N VAL A 186 -7.54 34.34 -20.37
CA VAL A 186 -7.81 33.69 -21.68
C VAL A 186 -9.06 34.27 -22.37
N THR A 187 -9.64 35.35 -21.86
CA THR A 187 -10.75 36.05 -22.53
C THR A 187 -10.20 37.10 -23.48
N PHE A 188 -10.17 36.78 -24.78
CA PHE A 188 -10.00 37.75 -25.88
C PHE A 188 -11.35 38.25 -26.36
#